data_AF-A0A2R7T2S7-F1
#
_entry.id   AF-A0A2R7T2S7-F1
#
_cell.length_a   1.000
_cell.length_b   1.000
_cell.length_c   1.000
_cell.angle_alpha   90.00
_cell.angle_beta   90.00
_cell.angle_gamma   90.00
#
_symmetry.space_group_name_H-M   'P 1'
#
loop_
_entity.id
_entity.type
_entity.pdbx_description
1 polymer ?
#
loop_
_entity_poly.entity_id
_entity_poly.type
_entity_poly.pdbx_seq_one_letter_code
_entity_poly.pdbx_strand_id
1 'polypeptide(L)'
;MWFVVGMFCIATFLYLYKGFSVGENYALNLAAVFSVLVACYPMEWNCLGELACRLDKFSYCFKGINPHGLCAAAMFVCLAYVMFFRAMDTLPALGNSALEKNFRVAYYATGSTMILFPLTAGILHLVKNDFTEVTFYLEMAGIWAFALYWAVKSVEMRYSQRA
;
A
#
# COMPACT_ATOMS: atom_id res chain seq x y z
N MET A 1 12.59 -4.57 -13.97
CA MET A 1 12.20 -5.92 -13.49
C MET A 1 12.00 -5.96 -11.97
N TRP A 2 12.88 -5.36 -11.16
CA TRP A 2 12.79 -5.39 -9.68
C TRP A 2 11.45 -4.87 -9.11
N PHE A 3 10.91 -3.77 -9.64
CA PHE A 3 9.63 -3.21 -9.20
C PHE A 3 8.46 -4.21 -9.38
N VAL A 4 8.32 -4.78 -10.57
CA VAL A 4 7.23 -5.71 -10.91
C VAL A 4 7.27 -6.96 -10.03
N VAL A 5 8.46 -7.54 -9.84
CA VAL A 5 8.65 -8.69 -8.94
C VAL A 5 8.28 -8.32 -7.51
N GLY A 6 8.71 -7.15 -7.03
CA GLY A 6 8.36 -6.64 -5.69
C GLY A 6 6.85 -6.54 -5.47
N MET A 7 6.09 -6.05 -6.45
CA MET A 7 4.64 -5.94 -6.36
C MET A 7 3.93 -7.30 -6.31
N PHE A 8 4.40 -8.30 -7.06
CA PHE A 8 3.89 -9.67 -6.94
C PHE A 8 4.21 -10.29 -5.58
N CYS A 9 5.41 -10.05 -5.05
CA CYS A 9 5.76 -10.48 -3.68
C CYS A 9 4.83 -9.83 -2.66
N ILE A 10 4.65 -8.51 -2.69
CA ILE A 10 3.75 -7.77 -1.80
C ILE A 10 2.33 -8.32 -1.91
N ALA A 11 1.81 -8.53 -3.13
CA ALA A 11 0.48 -9.10 -3.34
C ALA A 11 0.33 -10.48 -2.70
N THR A 12 1.34 -11.33 -2.86
CA THR A 12 1.37 -12.66 -2.26
C THR A 12 1.34 -12.57 -0.74
N PHE A 13 2.16 -11.71 -0.14
CA PHE A 13 2.16 -11.50 1.31
C PHE A 13 0.83 -10.95 1.83
N LEU A 14 0.27 -9.93 1.18
CA LEU A 14 -1.04 -9.37 1.54
C LEU A 14 -2.17 -10.39 1.45
N TYR A 15 -2.11 -11.29 0.47
CA TYR A 15 -3.10 -12.35 0.33
C TYR A 15 -2.90 -13.49 1.33
N LEU A 16 -1.67 -13.92 1.61
CA LEU A 16 -1.42 -15.06 2.50
C LEU A 16 -1.47 -14.69 3.98
N TYR A 17 -0.98 -13.50 4.36
CA TYR A 17 -0.97 -13.04 5.75
C TYR A 17 -2.28 -12.34 6.08
N LYS A 18 -3.21 -13.14 6.63
CA LYS A 18 -4.51 -12.66 7.09
C LYS A 18 -4.39 -11.87 8.39
N GLY A 19 -5.24 -10.85 8.48
CA GLY A 19 -5.46 -10.05 9.67
C GLY A 19 -6.33 -10.73 10.72
N PHE A 20 -6.53 -10.04 11.83
CA PHE A 20 -7.30 -10.55 12.97
C PHE A 20 -8.81 -10.53 12.72
N SER A 21 -9.31 -9.51 12.00
CA SER A 21 -10.75 -9.37 11.72
C SER A 21 -11.09 -9.68 10.26
N VAL A 22 -12.36 -10.05 10.03
CA VAL A 22 -12.88 -10.33 8.68
C VAL A 22 -12.75 -9.11 7.77
N GLY A 23 -13.00 -7.91 8.31
CA GLY A 23 -12.85 -6.66 7.58
C GLY A 23 -11.39 -6.38 7.16
N GLU A 24 -10.43 -6.73 8.01
CA GLU A 24 -9.01 -6.64 7.67
C GLU A 24 -8.66 -7.58 6.50
N ASN A 25 -9.18 -8.81 6.53
CA ASN A 25 -8.94 -9.79 5.47
C ASN A 25 -9.48 -9.37 4.11
N TYR A 26 -10.69 -8.80 4.07
CA TYR A 26 -11.24 -8.28 2.81
C TYR A 26 -10.39 -7.14 2.25
N ALA A 27 -9.98 -6.19 3.11
CA ALA A 27 -9.17 -5.07 2.68
C ALA A 27 -7.77 -5.51 2.19
N LEU A 28 -7.11 -6.45 2.88
CA LEU A 28 -5.81 -6.99 2.46
C LEU A 28 -5.92 -7.80 1.17
N ASN A 29 -6.97 -8.58 0.98
CA ASN A 29 -7.22 -9.30 -0.29
C ASN A 29 -7.40 -8.33 -1.45
N LEU A 30 -8.18 -7.27 -1.23
CA LEU A 30 -8.43 -6.27 -2.24
C LEU A 30 -7.13 -5.49 -2.57
N ALA A 31 -6.34 -5.15 -1.55
CA ALA A 31 -5.01 -4.57 -1.73
C ALA A 31 -4.07 -5.49 -2.52
N ALA A 32 -4.12 -6.81 -2.30
CA ALA A 32 -3.35 -7.78 -3.06
C ALA A 32 -3.73 -7.78 -4.55
N VAL A 33 -5.04 -7.76 -4.86
CA VAL A 33 -5.53 -7.64 -6.24
C VAL A 33 -5.04 -6.35 -6.88
N PHE A 34 -5.17 -5.21 -6.19
CA PHE A 34 -4.68 -3.94 -6.72
C PHE A 34 -3.16 -3.92 -6.91
N SER A 35 -2.38 -4.54 -6.03
CA SER A 35 -0.93 -4.69 -6.18
C SER A 35 -0.56 -5.50 -7.44
N VAL A 36 -1.30 -6.56 -7.77
CA VAL A 36 -1.14 -7.29 -9.04
C VAL A 36 -1.46 -6.39 -10.23
N LEU A 37 -2.54 -5.60 -10.17
CA LEU A 37 -2.91 -4.68 -11.25
C LEU A 37 -1.85 -3.58 -11.44
N VAL A 38 -1.27 -3.05 -10.37
CA VAL A 38 -0.12 -2.11 -10.45
C VAL A 38 1.07 -2.76 -11.16
N ALA A 39 1.33 -4.04 -10.93
CA ALA A 39 2.39 -4.78 -11.61
C ALA A 39 2.09 -5.03 -13.10
N CYS A 40 0.82 -5.29 -13.45
CA CYS A 40 0.37 -5.50 -14.82
C CYS A 40 0.29 -4.21 -15.65
N TYR A 41 0.14 -3.06 -14.99
CA TYR A 41 0.11 -1.74 -15.61
C TYR A 41 1.33 -0.91 -15.16
N PRO A 42 2.56 -1.21 -15.60
CA PRO A 42 3.73 -0.41 -15.23
C PRO A 42 3.67 1.00 -15.84
N MET A 43 4.24 1.99 -15.15
CA MET A 43 4.34 3.37 -15.65
C MET A 43 5.14 3.47 -16.96
N GLU A 44 4.87 4.54 -17.71
CA GLU A 44 5.06 4.79 -19.15
C GLU A 44 6.46 4.64 -19.79
N TRP A 45 7.29 3.64 -19.46
CA TRP A 45 8.55 3.48 -20.21
C TRP A 45 8.31 3.25 -21.72
N ASN A 46 7.14 2.70 -22.10
CA ASN A 46 6.80 2.36 -23.48
C ASN A 46 5.60 3.12 -24.08
N CYS A 47 5.05 4.15 -23.43
CA CYS A 47 3.94 4.92 -24.04
C CYS A 47 4.43 6.07 -24.94
N LEU A 48 5.76 6.29 -25.03
CA LEU A 48 6.40 7.31 -25.86
C LEU A 48 7.09 6.66 -27.08
N GLY A 49 6.33 6.43 -28.15
CA GLY A 49 6.90 6.14 -29.48
C GLY A 49 5.96 5.40 -30.42
N GLU A 50 5.99 5.75 -31.72
CA GLU A 50 5.25 5.07 -32.80
C GLU A 50 5.56 3.57 -32.92
N LEU A 51 6.63 3.09 -32.28
CA LEU A 51 7.09 1.70 -32.31
C LEU A 51 6.41 0.82 -31.25
N ALA A 52 5.95 1.38 -30.12
CA ALA A 52 5.33 0.60 -29.04
C ALA A 52 3.91 0.12 -29.39
N CYS A 53 3.16 0.89 -30.19
CA CYS A 53 1.86 0.47 -30.74
C CYS A 53 1.97 -0.64 -31.80
N ARG A 54 3.19 -0.93 -32.31
CA ARG A 54 3.38 -1.85 -33.44
C ARG A 54 3.79 -3.27 -33.02
N LEU A 55 4.20 -3.47 -31.76
CA LEU A 55 4.81 -4.72 -31.31
C LEU A 55 4.08 -5.49 -30.19
N ASP A 56 2.94 -5.03 -29.68
CA ASP A 56 2.18 -5.87 -28.75
C ASP A 56 0.67 -5.77 -28.96
N LYS A 57 0.00 -6.92 -29.03
CA LYS A 57 -1.46 -7.01 -29.22
C LYS A 57 -2.25 -6.57 -27.99
N PHE A 58 -1.56 -6.14 -26.92
CA PHE A 58 -2.14 -5.72 -25.65
C PHE A 58 -1.59 -4.34 -25.25
N SER A 59 -2.09 -3.28 -25.89
CA SER A 59 -1.77 -1.91 -25.49
C SER A 59 -2.49 -1.57 -24.19
N TYR A 60 -1.74 -1.31 -23.12
CA TYR A 60 -2.23 -0.86 -21.81
C TYR A 60 -2.09 0.66 -21.62
N CYS A 61 -1.69 1.40 -22.65
CA CYS A 61 -1.62 2.86 -22.65
C CYS A 61 -2.99 3.43 -23.07
N PHE A 62 -3.80 3.85 -22.10
CA PHE A 62 -5.09 4.49 -22.34
C PHE A 62 -4.93 6.01 -22.34
N LYS A 63 -5.31 6.67 -23.44
CA LYS A 63 -5.21 8.13 -23.55
C LYS A 63 -6.06 8.80 -22.45
N GLY A 64 -5.40 9.54 -21.56
CA GLY A 64 -6.05 10.30 -20.49
C GLY A 64 -6.40 9.50 -19.22
N ILE A 65 -6.04 8.22 -19.13
CA ILE A 65 -6.25 7.40 -17.94
C ILE A 65 -4.91 6.83 -17.49
N ASN A 66 -4.57 7.02 -16.22
CA ASN A 66 -3.41 6.39 -15.57
C ASN A 66 -3.87 5.16 -14.75
N PRO A 67 -3.98 3.96 -15.35
CA PRO A 67 -4.45 2.77 -14.65
C PRO A 67 -3.50 2.37 -13.51
N HIS A 68 -2.19 2.59 -13.66
CA HIS A 68 -1.20 2.38 -12.61
C HIS A 68 -1.55 3.19 -11.37
N GLY A 69 -1.67 4.51 -11.55
CA GLY A 69 -1.94 5.45 -10.46
C GLY A 69 -3.28 5.17 -9.78
N LEU A 70 -4.32 4.81 -10.54
CA LEU A 70 -5.63 4.43 -9.99
C LEU A 70 -5.54 3.15 -9.13
N CYS A 71 -4.87 2.11 -9.63
CA CYS A 71 -4.69 0.87 -8.88
C CYS A 71 -3.82 1.08 -7.64
N ALA A 72 -2.75 1.87 -7.75
CA ALA A 72 -1.87 2.20 -6.63
C ALA A 72 -2.62 2.99 -5.55
N ALA A 73 -3.39 4.01 -5.93
CA ALA A 73 -4.22 4.76 -5.00
C ALA A 73 -5.24 3.85 -4.28
N ALA A 74 -5.92 2.98 -5.03
CA ALA A 74 -6.88 2.04 -4.45
C ALA A 74 -6.20 1.05 -3.48
N MET A 75 -5.00 0.56 -3.81
CA MET A 75 -4.18 -0.26 -2.93
C MET A 75 -3.84 0.50 -1.63
N PHE A 76 -3.31 1.73 -1.72
CA PHE A 76 -2.97 2.54 -0.56
C PHE A 76 -4.18 2.85 0.32
N VAL A 77 -5.35 3.11 -0.27
CA VAL A 77 -6.61 3.30 0.49
C VAL A 77 -6.97 2.04 1.28
N CYS A 78 -6.83 0.85 0.70
CA CYS A 78 -7.08 -0.41 1.41
C CYS A 78 -6.12 -0.60 2.59
N LEU A 79 -4.83 -0.32 2.40
CA LEU A 79 -3.82 -0.43 3.46
C LEU A 79 -4.05 0.62 4.56
N ALA A 80 -4.36 1.86 4.20
CA ALA A 80 -4.70 2.91 5.16
C ALA A 80 -5.95 2.53 5.96
N TYR A 81 -6.99 1.99 5.32
CA TYR A 81 -8.17 1.50 6.02
C TYR A 81 -7.82 0.45 7.10
N VAL A 82 -6.95 -0.51 6.77
CA VAL A 82 -6.47 -1.50 7.73
C VAL A 82 -5.77 -0.83 8.91
N MET A 83 -4.81 0.06 8.63
CA MET A 83 -3.99 0.70 9.67
C MET A 83 -4.80 1.62 10.60
N PHE A 84 -5.83 2.29 10.10
CA PHE A 84 -6.63 3.21 10.93
C PHE A 84 -7.81 2.53 11.61
N PHE A 85 -8.48 1.58 10.96
CA PHE A 85 -9.74 1.04 11.49
C PHE A 85 -9.60 -0.37 12.06
N ARG A 86 -8.70 -1.20 11.52
CA ARG A 86 -8.57 -2.61 11.90
C ARG A 86 -7.42 -2.85 12.87
N ALA A 87 -6.37 -2.04 12.80
CA ALA A 87 -5.21 -2.12 13.70
C ALA A 87 -5.60 -2.11 15.18
N MET A 88 -6.65 -1.37 15.53
CA MET A 88 -7.11 -1.18 16.91
C MET A 88 -7.97 -2.34 17.45
N ASP A 89 -8.43 -3.27 16.61
CA ASP A 89 -9.38 -4.33 16.99
C ASP A 89 -8.81 -5.25 18.10
N THR A 90 -7.49 -5.39 18.20
CA THR A 90 -6.82 -6.27 19.19
C THR A 90 -6.30 -5.54 20.41
N LEU A 91 -6.25 -4.20 20.39
CA LEU A 91 -5.72 -3.40 21.51
C LEU A 91 -6.40 -3.69 22.85
N PRO A 92 -7.75 -3.87 22.93
CA PRO A 92 -8.41 -4.20 24.18
C PRO A 92 -7.96 -5.54 24.79
N ALA A 93 -7.41 -6.47 23.98
CA ALA A 93 -6.93 -7.76 24.45
C ALA A 93 -5.61 -7.66 25.24
N LEU A 94 -4.93 -6.50 25.25
CA LEU A 94 -3.69 -6.30 25.99
C LEU A 94 -3.89 -6.24 27.52
N GLY A 95 -5.08 -5.87 27.99
CA GLY A 95 -5.36 -5.74 29.44
C GLY A 95 -4.57 -4.65 30.19
N ASN A 96 -3.74 -3.85 29.49
CA ASN A 96 -2.88 -2.80 30.07
C ASN A 96 -3.05 -1.48 29.32
N SER A 97 -3.65 -0.49 29.99
CA SER A 97 -3.98 0.81 29.40
C SER A 97 -2.79 1.65 28.97
N ALA A 98 -1.64 1.54 29.66
CA ALA A 98 -0.43 2.26 29.29
C ALA A 98 0.18 1.68 28.00
N LEU A 99 0.23 0.34 27.90
CA LEU A 99 0.73 -0.35 26.72
C LEU A 99 -0.20 -0.15 25.52
N GLU A 100 -1.51 -0.20 25.75
CA GLU A 100 -2.53 0.09 24.74
C GLU A 100 -2.33 1.47 24.11
N LYS A 101 -2.11 2.50 24.95
CA LYS A 101 -1.86 3.87 24.49
C LYS A 101 -0.61 3.95 23.62
N ASN A 102 0.48 3.26 24.01
CA ASN A 102 1.73 3.29 23.25
C ASN A 102 1.56 2.67 21.86
N PHE A 103 0.91 1.51 21.74
CA PHE A 103 0.63 0.90 20.45
C PHE A 103 -0.35 1.71 19.60
N ARG A 104 -1.36 2.32 20.22
CA ARG A 104 -2.29 3.23 19.55
C ARG A 104 -1.57 4.41 18.90
N VAL A 105 -0.61 5.02 19.60
CA VAL A 105 0.23 6.09 19.04
C VAL A 105 1.06 5.57 17.86
N ALA A 106 1.67 4.39 17.98
CA ALA A 106 2.44 3.79 16.91
C ALA A 106 1.59 3.50 15.65
N TYR A 107 0.35 3.03 15.82
CA TYR A 107 -0.59 2.85 14.71
C TYR A 107 -0.99 4.16 14.04
N TYR A 108 -1.29 5.20 14.83
CA TYR A 108 -1.56 6.51 14.24
C TYR A 108 -0.35 7.11 13.53
N ALA A 109 0.87 6.94 14.06
CA ALA A 109 2.09 7.44 13.43
C ALA A 109 2.35 6.74 12.08
N THR A 110 2.31 5.40 12.08
CA THR A 110 2.50 4.61 10.84
C THR A 110 1.38 4.86 9.84
N GLY A 111 0.12 4.86 10.27
CA GLY A 111 -1.05 5.16 9.43
C GLY A 111 -1.01 6.56 8.82
N SER A 112 -0.62 7.58 9.59
CA SER A 112 -0.49 8.95 9.08
C SER A 112 0.58 9.02 8.00
N THR A 113 1.71 8.36 8.22
CA THR A 113 2.81 8.26 7.24
C THR A 113 2.35 7.59 5.94
N MET A 114 1.54 6.53 6.06
CA MET A 114 0.94 5.82 4.92
C MET A 114 0.07 6.71 4.04
N ILE A 115 -0.63 7.72 4.60
CA ILE A 115 -1.45 8.64 3.81
C ILE A 115 -0.62 9.81 3.29
N LEU A 116 0.21 10.41 4.15
CA LEU A 116 0.91 11.65 3.86
C LEU A 116 1.84 11.52 2.65
N PHE A 117 2.60 10.43 2.53
CA PHE A 117 3.55 10.29 1.41
C PHE A 117 2.87 10.04 0.06
N PRO A 118 1.96 9.06 -0.12
CA PRO A 118 1.26 8.87 -1.38
C PRO A 118 0.37 10.07 -1.75
N LEU A 119 -0.22 10.75 -0.77
CA LEU A 119 -0.98 11.98 -1.02
C LEU A 119 -0.08 13.10 -1.56
N THR A 120 1.11 13.26 -0.98
CA THR A 120 2.11 14.22 -1.47
C THR A 120 2.54 13.87 -2.89
N ALA A 121 2.77 12.59 -3.19
CA ALA A 121 3.09 12.11 -4.53
C ALA A 121 1.96 12.44 -5.53
N GLY A 122 0.71 12.18 -5.16
CA GLY A 122 -0.46 12.51 -5.99
C GLY A 122 -0.61 14.01 -6.23
N ILE A 123 -0.38 14.86 -5.21
CA ILE A 123 -0.42 16.32 -5.37
C ILE A 123 0.70 16.80 -6.30
N LEU A 124 1.92 16.28 -6.17
CA LEU A 124 3.04 16.62 -7.06
C LEU A 124 2.72 16.25 -8.51
N HIS A 125 2.14 15.07 -8.73
CA HIS A 125 1.68 14.65 -10.05
C HIS A 125 0.64 15.62 -10.62
N LEU A 126 -0.36 16.05 -9.84
CA LEU A 126 -1.41 16.97 -10.29
C LEU A 126 -0.89 18.39 -10.58
N VAL A 127 0.04 18.91 -9.77
CA VAL A 127 0.51 20.31 -9.87
C VAL A 127 1.65 20.47 -10.87
N LYS A 128 2.57 19.50 -10.92
CA LYS A 128 3.81 19.62 -11.69
C LYS A 128 3.90 18.67 -12.87
N ASN A 129 2.90 17.79 -13.05
CA ASN A 129 2.95 16.70 -14.04
C ASN A 129 4.23 15.87 -13.89
N ASP A 130 4.65 15.68 -12.63
CA ASP A 130 5.97 15.21 -12.26
C ASP A 130 5.96 13.68 -12.07
N PHE A 131 6.56 12.98 -13.03
CA PHE A 131 6.78 11.53 -13.03
C PHE A 131 8.22 11.17 -12.66
N THR A 132 8.89 12.01 -11.86
CA THR A 132 10.27 11.81 -11.47
C THR A 132 10.45 10.72 -10.40
N GLU A 133 11.72 10.38 -10.15
CA GLU A 133 12.15 9.49 -9.08
C GLU A 133 11.59 9.87 -7.70
N VAL A 134 11.29 11.15 -7.47
CA VAL A 134 10.72 11.64 -6.21
C VAL A 134 9.36 11.01 -5.92
N THR A 135 8.49 10.91 -6.92
CA THR A 135 7.17 10.26 -6.81
C THR A 135 7.33 8.79 -6.40
N PHE A 136 8.28 8.09 -7.04
CA PHE A 136 8.61 6.71 -6.70
C PHE A 136 9.07 6.57 -5.23
N TYR A 137 9.98 7.42 -4.75
CA TYR A 137 10.46 7.36 -3.37
C TYR A 137 9.37 7.67 -2.34
N LEU A 138 8.44 8.58 -2.65
CA LEU A 138 7.29 8.90 -1.80
C LEU A 138 6.32 7.72 -1.70
N GLU A 139 5.96 7.10 -2.83
CA GLU A 139 5.11 5.90 -2.82
C GLU A 139 5.78 4.73 -2.09
N MET A 140 7.08 4.54 -2.32
CA MET A 140 7.88 3.53 -1.62
C MET A 140 7.88 3.78 -0.10
N ALA A 141 7.98 5.03 0.36
CA ALA A 141 7.90 5.36 1.77
C ALA A 141 6.54 4.98 2.39
N GLY A 142 5.45 5.08 1.64
CA GLY A 142 4.13 4.57 2.04
C GLY A 142 4.13 3.07 2.27
N ILE A 143 4.75 2.29 1.37
CA ILE A 143 4.90 0.83 1.52
C ILE A 143 5.77 0.47 2.73
N TRP A 144 6.87 1.20 2.96
CA TRP A 144 7.69 1.02 4.17
C TRP A 144 6.94 1.36 5.45
N ALA A 145 6.05 2.36 5.44
CA ALA A 145 5.18 2.65 6.56
C ALA A 145 4.24 1.48 6.88
N PHE A 146 3.72 0.80 5.86
CA PHE A 146 2.93 -0.43 6.04
C PHE A 146 3.78 -1.57 6.63
N ALA A 147 4.98 -1.77 6.11
CA ALA A 147 5.89 -2.80 6.61
C ALA A 147 6.23 -2.57 8.09
N LEU A 148 6.48 -1.31 8.47
CA LEU A 148 6.70 -0.93 9.87
C LEU A 148 5.45 -1.17 10.73
N TYR A 149 4.26 -0.81 10.23
CA TYR A 149 3.01 -1.16 10.90
C TYR A 149 2.89 -2.66 11.15
N TRP A 150 3.22 -3.50 10.17
CA TRP A 150 3.16 -4.95 10.31
C TRP A 150 4.15 -5.47 11.37
N ALA A 151 5.33 -4.86 11.47
CA ALA A 151 6.30 -5.17 12.52
C ALA A 151 5.77 -4.77 13.91
N VAL A 152 5.21 -3.56 14.06
CA VAL A 152 4.57 -3.10 15.30
C VAL A 152 3.42 -4.03 15.68
N LYS A 153 2.59 -4.43 14.71
CA LYS A 153 1.47 -5.37 14.90
C LYS A 153 1.96 -6.73 15.39
N SER A 154 3.04 -7.24 14.78
CA SER A 154 3.64 -8.51 15.19
C SER A 154 4.19 -8.46 16.62
N VAL A 155 4.72 -7.32 17.06
CA VAL A 155 5.18 -7.12 18.44
C VAL A 155 3.99 -7.04 19.41
N GLU A 156 2.95 -6.27 19.08
CA GLU A 156 1.71 -6.16 19.86
C GLU A 156 1.09 -7.53 20.12
N MET A 157 0.94 -8.36 19.09
CA MET A 157 0.36 -9.70 19.21
C MET A 157 1.14 -10.63 20.16
N ARG A 158 2.45 -10.44 20.34
CA ARG A 158 3.24 -11.20 21.33
C ARG A 158 2.86 -10.87 22.77
N TYR A 159 2.40 -9.65 23.02
CA TYR A 159 1.89 -9.23 24.34
C TYR A 159 0.44 -9.68 24.53
N SER A 160 -0.39 -9.59 23.49
CA SER A 160 -1.81 -9.98 23.55
C SER A 160 -2.03 -11.49 23.75
N GLN A 161 -1.06 -12.34 23.38
CA GLN A 161 -1.12 -13.80 23.65
C GLN A 161 -0.68 -14.21 25.07
N ARG A 162 -0.09 -13.30 25.85
CA ARG A 162 0.44 -13.57 27.19
C ARG A 162 -0.42 -12.99 28.31
N ALA A 163 -1.41 -12.17 27.97
CA ALA A 163 -2.40 -11.60 28.88
C ALA A 163 -3.54 -12.60 29.11
#